data_AF-A0A4V1LTV5-F1
#
_entry.id   AF-A0A4V1LTV5-F1
#
_cell.length_a   1.000
_cell.length_b   1.000
_cell.length_c   1.000
_cell.angle_alpha   90.00
_cell.angle_beta   90.00
_cell.angle_gamma   90.00
#
_symmetry.space_group_name_H-M   'P 1'
#
loop_
_entity.id
_entity.type
_entity.pdbx_description
1 polymer ?
#
loop_
_entity_poly.entity_id
_entity_poly.type
_entity_poly.pdbx_seq_one_letter_code
_entity_poly.pdbx_strand_id
1 'polypeptide(L)'
;MEISLSGTVFKSYEVDTKNRTREELSEESLSFDKTLTKTNESENITYQTTNENENTTNIVFTDPTNGKHVQVALDNSTIDRLKRNFSEDDFFQRENGDIRLNSKAEAFVSGWFADIAYKREFLSSDVNNDGKLTEEEYLNTKNNFGIEGIDTFSKKGISTHESVYSAYVQSKDIDSFMYRTGTEVNSLDDELNYTLNIDKDFDGKISLEESYKGEGTIEEKVKNNIKEYYSNPENMIKGELSNFFNDAINFLIDTLEKEKKYDKNGNIEIDKKQWEEIQKRHNILITESLKQDFERKREKIEDIYA
;
A
#
# COMPACT_ATOMS: atom_id res chain seq x y z
N MET A 1 0.21 -5.21 21.33
CA MET A 1 0.89 -5.99 20.28
C MET A 1 2.16 -5.24 19.95
N GLU A 2 3.31 -5.91 19.93
CA GLU A 2 4.55 -5.32 19.40
C GLU A 2 4.58 -5.62 17.89
N ILE A 3 4.80 -4.61 17.05
CA ILE A 3 4.78 -4.75 15.59
C ILE A 3 6.11 -4.24 15.04
N SER A 4 6.73 -5.03 14.17
CA SER A 4 7.89 -4.64 13.39
C SER A 4 7.61 -4.89 11.91
N LEU A 5 7.80 -3.86 11.09
CA LEU A 5 7.62 -3.95 9.64
C LEU A 5 8.97 -3.73 8.95
N SER A 6 9.24 -4.44 7.87
CA SER A 6 10.44 -4.23 7.07
C SER A 6 10.25 -4.49 5.58
N GLY A 7 11.16 -3.94 4.77
CA GLY A 7 11.15 -4.09 3.32
C GLY A 7 10.54 -2.90 2.59
N THR A 8 10.86 -2.85 1.30
CA THR A 8 10.41 -1.82 0.35
C THR A 8 9.42 -2.45 -0.61
N VAL A 9 8.24 -1.83 -0.71
CA VAL A 9 7.15 -2.22 -1.60
C VAL A 9 7.44 -1.77 -3.03
N PHE A 10 7.71 -0.48 -3.22
CA PHE A 10 8.05 0.09 -4.54
C PHE A 10 9.20 1.09 -4.40
N LYS A 11 9.93 1.31 -5.49
CA LYS A 11 11.04 2.27 -5.58
C LYS A 11 10.95 3.03 -6.89
N SER A 12 11.03 4.36 -6.81
CA SER A 12 11.09 5.25 -7.96
C SER A 12 12.32 4.98 -8.81
N TYR A 13 12.26 5.34 -10.10
CA TYR A 13 13.49 5.39 -10.90
C TYR A 13 14.43 6.48 -10.38
N GLU A 14 15.73 6.22 -10.50
CA GLU A 14 16.76 7.24 -10.31
C GLU A 14 16.80 8.11 -11.57
N VAL A 15 16.51 9.40 -11.40
CA VAL A 15 16.44 10.37 -12.50
C VAL A 15 17.40 11.51 -12.22
N ASP A 16 18.25 11.81 -13.20
CA ASP A 16 19.15 12.95 -13.11
C ASP A 16 18.38 14.28 -13.10
N THR A 17 18.72 15.15 -12.16
CA THR A 17 18.13 16.48 -12.07
C THR A 17 18.57 17.34 -13.25
N LYS A 18 17.61 17.88 -13.99
CA LYS A 18 17.85 18.87 -15.05
C LYS A 18 17.40 20.23 -14.56
N ASN A 19 18.35 21.16 -14.41
CA ASN A 19 18.07 22.52 -13.96
C ASN A 19 17.93 23.44 -15.17
N ARG A 20 16.71 23.58 -15.69
CA ARG A 20 16.42 24.47 -16.82
C ARG A 20 16.24 25.91 -16.35
N THR A 21 16.64 26.89 -17.17
CA THR A 21 16.36 28.31 -16.89
C THR A 21 14.90 28.66 -17.20
N ARG A 22 14.44 29.82 -16.73
CA ARG A 22 13.08 30.31 -17.04
C ARG A 22 12.89 30.55 -18.53
N GLU A 23 13.92 31.00 -19.23
CA GLU A 23 13.90 31.17 -20.70
C GLU A 23 13.72 29.82 -21.39
N GLU A 24 14.50 28.80 -21.03
CA GLU A 24 14.39 27.44 -21.59
C GLU A 24 13.00 26.84 -21.36
N LEU A 25 12.44 27.00 -20.15
CA LEU A 25 11.10 26.50 -19.80
C LEU A 25 9.97 27.24 -20.57
N SER A 26 10.16 28.52 -20.85
CA SER A 26 9.21 29.33 -21.62
C SER A 26 9.21 28.93 -23.10
N GLU A 27 10.39 28.68 -23.67
CA GLU A 27 10.54 28.18 -25.05
C GLU A 27 9.97 26.76 -25.22
N GLU A 28 10.23 25.86 -24.25
CA GLU A 28 9.65 24.51 -24.21
C GLU A 28 8.11 24.56 -24.15
N SER A 29 7.56 25.46 -23.32
CA SER A 29 6.10 25.61 -23.16
C SER A 29 5.39 25.95 -24.47
N LEU A 30 5.94 26.85 -25.27
CA LEU A 30 5.38 27.23 -26.58
C LEU A 30 5.42 26.07 -27.58
N SER A 31 6.38 25.14 -27.44
CA SER A 31 6.48 23.96 -28.28
C SER A 31 5.42 22.92 -27.91
N PHE A 32 5.20 22.70 -26.61
CA PHE A 32 4.28 21.68 -26.10
C PHE A 32 2.80 22.02 -26.36
N ASP A 33 2.39 23.30 -26.25
CA ASP A 33 1.01 23.70 -26.55
C ASP A 33 0.63 23.47 -28.02
N LYS A 34 1.60 23.60 -28.93
CA LYS A 34 1.41 23.26 -30.36
C LYS A 34 1.27 21.75 -30.57
N THR A 35 1.80 20.95 -29.67
CA THR A 35 1.71 19.49 -29.71
C THR A 35 0.36 19.00 -29.19
N LEU A 36 -0.16 19.59 -28.11
CA LEU A 36 -1.47 19.26 -27.53
C LEU A 36 -2.66 19.59 -28.46
N THR A 37 -2.52 20.59 -29.33
CA THR A 37 -3.58 21.02 -30.26
C THR A 37 -3.76 20.12 -31.49
N LYS A 38 -2.87 19.13 -31.69
CA LYS A 38 -3.01 18.10 -32.74
C LYS A 38 -3.45 16.79 -32.09
N THR A 39 -4.75 16.64 -31.92
CA THR A 39 -5.38 15.36 -31.59
C THR A 39 -5.01 14.31 -32.64
N ASN A 40 -4.51 13.17 -32.16
CA ASN A 40 -4.07 11.96 -32.85
C ASN A 40 -2.55 11.95 -33.15
N GLU A 41 -1.81 11.22 -32.32
CA GLU A 41 -0.40 10.83 -32.48
C GLU A 41 0.62 11.98 -32.43
N SER A 42 0.68 12.66 -31.27
CA SER A 42 1.91 13.36 -30.93
C SER A 42 3.03 12.34 -30.72
N GLU A 43 3.97 12.24 -31.65
CA GLU A 43 5.19 11.42 -31.50
C GLU A 43 5.99 11.78 -30.22
N ASN A 44 5.72 12.93 -29.59
CA ASN A 44 6.47 13.52 -28.49
C ASN A 44 5.74 13.49 -27.13
N ILE A 45 4.63 12.77 -27.01
CA ILE A 45 3.91 12.60 -25.73
C ILE A 45 3.87 11.12 -25.35
N THR A 46 4.22 10.80 -24.11
CA THR A 46 4.08 9.46 -23.53
C THR A 46 2.67 9.26 -22.97
N TYR A 47 2.20 10.24 -22.19
CA TYR A 47 0.93 10.16 -21.49
C TYR A 47 0.33 11.55 -21.37
N GLN A 48 -0.98 11.62 -21.57
CA GLN A 48 -1.77 12.82 -21.40
C GLN A 48 -3.04 12.46 -20.64
N THR A 49 -3.21 13.10 -19.49
CA THR A 49 -4.43 12.99 -18.69
C THR A 49 -5.68 13.37 -19.48
N THR A 50 -6.75 12.62 -19.24
CA THR A 50 -8.13 12.96 -19.67
C THR A 50 -8.98 13.46 -18.50
N ASN A 51 -8.37 13.69 -17.34
CA ASN A 51 -9.05 14.13 -16.13
C ASN A 51 -9.32 15.65 -16.19
N GLU A 52 -10.59 16.02 -16.13
CA GLU A 52 -11.05 17.43 -16.17
C GLU A 52 -11.54 17.92 -14.78
N ASN A 53 -11.09 17.29 -13.68
CA ASN A 53 -11.53 17.64 -12.33
C ASN A 53 -11.00 19.02 -11.89
N GLU A 54 -11.90 19.91 -11.47
CA GLU A 54 -11.59 21.27 -11.01
C GLU A 54 -10.66 21.33 -9.78
N ASN A 55 -10.55 20.24 -9.01
CA ASN A 55 -9.65 20.15 -7.85
C ASN A 55 -8.23 19.64 -8.19
N THR A 56 -7.95 19.46 -9.48
CA THR A 56 -6.64 19.03 -9.98
C THR A 56 -6.00 20.13 -10.80
N THR A 57 -4.67 20.10 -10.88
CA THR A 57 -3.89 20.93 -11.80
C THR A 57 -3.02 20.01 -12.64
N ASN A 58 -2.95 20.30 -13.94
CA ASN A 58 -2.10 19.58 -14.86
C ASN A 58 -0.63 19.88 -14.58
N ILE A 59 0.14 18.81 -14.40
CA ILE A 59 1.57 18.83 -14.20
C ILE A 59 2.25 18.27 -15.43
N VAL A 60 3.22 19.00 -15.96
CA VAL A 60 4.00 18.60 -17.13
C VAL A 60 5.42 18.27 -16.69
N PHE A 61 5.96 17.16 -17.19
CA PHE A 61 7.36 16.80 -17.03
C PHE A 61 7.89 15.96 -18.20
N THR A 62 9.19 15.66 -18.17
CA THR A 62 9.83 14.77 -19.12
C THR A 62 9.85 13.35 -18.56
N ASP A 63 9.39 12.40 -19.37
CA ASP A 63 9.54 10.98 -19.11
C ASP A 63 11.03 10.60 -19.11
N PRO A 64 11.54 10.02 -18.02
CA PRO A 64 12.96 9.73 -17.90
C PRO A 64 13.40 8.55 -18.78
N THR A 65 12.47 7.74 -19.29
CA THR A 65 12.76 6.52 -20.07
C THR A 65 12.91 6.77 -21.57
N ASN A 66 12.22 7.78 -22.11
CA ASN A 66 12.19 8.05 -23.54
C ASN A 66 12.34 9.54 -23.91
N GLY A 67 12.37 10.44 -22.91
CA GLY A 67 12.58 11.88 -23.13
C GLY A 67 11.37 12.63 -23.69
N LYS A 68 10.22 11.96 -23.88
CA LYS A 68 8.97 12.58 -24.31
C LYS A 68 8.29 13.30 -23.14
N HIS A 69 7.28 14.08 -23.46
CA HIS A 69 6.51 14.79 -22.44
C HIS A 69 5.41 13.93 -21.84
N VAL A 70 5.13 14.19 -20.57
CA VAL A 70 4.03 13.62 -19.81
C VAL A 70 3.22 14.78 -19.25
N GLN A 71 1.90 14.70 -19.37
CA GLN A 71 0.96 15.57 -18.68
C GLN A 71 0.03 14.70 -17.82
N VAL A 72 0.07 14.91 -16.50
CA VAL A 72 -0.76 14.21 -15.52
C VAL A 72 -1.59 15.21 -14.74
N ALA A 73 -2.77 14.80 -14.26
CA ALA A 73 -3.57 15.62 -13.35
C ALA A 73 -3.21 15.27 -11.90
N LEU A 74 -2.61 16.20 -11.15
CA LEU A 74 -2.37 16.01 -9.71
C LEU A 74 -3.38 16.80 -8.89
N ASP A 75 -3.83 16.22 -7.78
CA ASP A 75 -4.63 16.91 -6.79
C ASP A 75 -3.88 18.13 -6.27
N ASN A 76 -4.60 19.24 -6.09
CA ASN A 76 -4.00 20.47 -5.57
C ASN A 76 -3.34 20.26 -4.19
N SER A 77 -3.87 19.35 -3.37
CA SER A 77 -3.26 18.97 -2.08
C SER A 77 -1.92 18.23 -2.23
N THR A 78 -1.78 17.38 -3.25
CA THR A 78 -0.52 16.70 -3.61
C THR A 78 0.50 17.73 -4.08
N ILE A 79 0.09 18.69 -4.92
CA ILE A 79 0.97 19.76 -5.41
C ILE A 79 1.45 20.64 -4.25
N ASP A 80 0.57 21.01 -3.32
CA ASP A 80 0.95 21.78 -2.13
C ASP A 80 1.98 21.04 -1.27
N ARG A 81 1.88 19.71 -1.16
CA ARG A 81 2.89 18.90 -0.48
C ARG A 81 4.24 18.95 -1.20
N LEU A 82 4.25 18.80 -2.52
CA LEU A 82 5.47 18.90 -3.33
C LEU A 82 6.12 20.28 -3.16
N LYS A 83 5.34 21.37 -3.25
CA LYS A 83 5.84 22.74 -3.08
C LYS A 83 6.38 23.03 -1.69
N ARG A 84 5.90 22.34 -0.64
CA ARG A 84 6.46 22.43 0.71
C ARG A 84 7.80 21.70 0.87
N ASN A 85 8.07 20.70 0.05
CA ASN A 85 9.27 19.87 0.13
C ASN A 85 10.39 20.33 -0.82
N PHE A 86 10.03 20.84 -2.00
CA PHE A 86 10.96 21.24 -3.05
C PHE A 86 11.05 22.77 -3.19
N SER A 87 12.04 23.26 -3.95
CA SER A 87 12.22 24.70 -4.17
C SER A 87 11.06 25.27 -4.98
N GLU A 88 10.66 26.53 -4.73
CA GLU A 88 9.66 27.22 -5.56
C GLU A 88 10.09 27.31 -7.04
N ASP A 89 11.41 27.43 -7.29
CA ASP A 89 11.97 27.46 -8.65
C ASP A 89 11.86 26.11 -9.39
N ASP A 90 11.52 25.02 -8.69
CA ASP A 90 11.26 23.71 -9.30
C ASP A 90 9.84 23.64 -9.94
N PHE A 91 9.02 24.69 -9.79
CA PHE A 91 7.64 24.76 -10.29
C PHE A 91 7.45 25.99 -11.17
N PHE A 92 7.39 25.78 -12.49
CA PHE A 92 7.15 26.85 -13.46
C PHE A 92 5.67 26.88 -13.87
N GLN A 93 4.97 27.92 -13.41
CA GLN A 93 3.59 28.17 -13.79
C GLN A 93 3.52 28.66 -15.24
N ARG A 94 2.83 27.91 -16.10
CA ARG A 94 2.62 28.24 -17.52
C ARG A 94 1.40 29.15 -17.67
N GLU A 95 1.36 29.89 -18.79
CA GLU A 95 0.25 30.81 -19.10
C GLU A 95 -1.11 30.10 -19.24
N ASN A 96 -1.10 28.83 -19.64
CA ASN A 96 -2.29 28.01 -19.80
C ASN A 96 -2.84 27.43 -18.48
N GLY A 97 -2.17 27.67 -17.34
CA GLY A 97 -2.57 27.15 -16.03
C GLY A 97 -1.84 25.87 -15.59
N ASP A 98 -1.17 25.16 -16.50
CA ASP A 98 -0.36 23.98 -16.16
C ASP A 98 0.89 24.38 -15.35
N ILE A 99 1.44 23.44 -14.59
CA ILE A 99 2.73 23.60 -13.92
C ILE A 99 3.75 22.67 -14.58
N ARG A 100 4.82 23.24 -15.14
CA ARG A 100 5.99 22.50 -15.60
C ARG A 100 6.94 22.28 -14.42
N LEU A 101 7.19 21.02 -14.07
CA LEU A 101 8.20 20.70 -13.06
C LEU A 101 9.61 20.97 -13.59
N ASN A 102 10.58 21.13 -12.71
CA ASN A 102 11.99 21.26 -13.05
C ASN A 102 12.85 20.62 -11.96
N SER A 103 14.15 20.47 -12.22
CA SER A 103 15.15 20.18 -11.18
C SER A 103 14.81 18.94 -10.33
N LYS A 104 14.71 19.08 -8.99
CA LYS A 104 14.49 17.94 -8.07
C LYS A 104 13.03 17.49 -8.04
N ALA A 105 12.08 18.42 -8.10
CA ALA A 105 10.67 18.05 -8.18
C ALA A 105 10.36 17.24 -9.45
N GLU A 106 10.93 17.62 -10.60
CA GLU A 106 10.81 16.84 -11.84
C GLU A 106 11.43 15.45 -11.67
N ALA A 107 12.67 15.35 -11.20
CA ALA A 107 13.35 14.07 -11.01
C ALA A 107 12.54 13.12 -10.10
N PHE A 108 12.00 13.63 -8.99
CA PHE A 108 11.20 12.84 -8.06
C PHE A 108 9.88 12.35 -8.68
N VAL A 109 9.06 13.27 -9.21
CA VAL A 109 7.74 12.93 -9.76
C VAL A 109 7.88 12.05 -11.00
N SER A 110 8.82 12.37 -11.90
CA SER A 110 9.06 11.59 -13.12
C SER A 110 9.64 10.19 -12.82
N GLY A 111 10.42 10.06 -11.75
CA GLY A 111 10.89 8.78 -11.25
C GLY A 111 9.77 7.86 -10.77
N TRP A 112 8.78 8.42 -10.04
CA TRP A 112 7.58 7.70 -9.63
C TRP A 112 6.65 7.38 -10.80
N PHE A 113 6.46 8.33 -11.71
CA PHE A 113 5.72 8.09 -12.95
C PHE A 113 6.31 6.90 -13.70
N ALA A 114 7.63 6.85 -13.89
CA ALA A 114 8.25 5.76 -14.63
C ALA A 114 8.09 4.40 -13.93
N ASP A 115 8.11 4.35 -12.58
CA ASP A 115 7.84 3.13 -11.82
C ASP A 115 6.42 2.63 -12.10
N ILE A 116 5.43 3.51 -12.00
CA ILE A 116 4.01 3.21 -12.24
C ILE A 116 3.77 2.80 -13.70
N ALA A 117 4.22 3.63 -14.63
CA ALA A 117 4.01 3.45 -16.06
C ALA A 117 4.61 2.14 -16.58
N TYR A 118 5.85 1.83 -16.19
CA TYR A 118 6.65 0.79 -16.84
C TYR A 118 6.93 -0.43 -15.98
N LYS A 119 7.27 -0.24 -14.70
CA LYS A 119 7.62 -1.36 -13.82
C LYS A 119 6.37 -2.01 -13.24
N ARG A 120 5.37 -1.18 -12.93
CA ARG A 120 4.04 -1.59 -12.51
C ARG A 120 3.06 -1.73 -13.68
N GLU A 121 3.53 -1.44 -14.90
CA GLU A 121 2.90 -1.78 -16.18
C GLU A 121 1.58 -1.07 -16.51
N PHE A 122 1.29 0.07 -15.87
CA PHE A 122 0.03 0.81 -16.10
C PHE A 122 -0.20 1.18 -17.57
N LEU A 123 0.83 1.66 -18.28
CA LEU A 123 0.67 2.04 -19.68
C LEU A 123 0.40 0.83 -20.60
N SER A 124 1.03 -0.31 -20.32
CA SER A 124 0.80 -1.53 -21.12
C SER A 124 -0.50 -2.25 -20.74
N SER A 125 -1.03 -1.98 -19.55
CA SER A 125 -2.29 -2.53 -19.06
C SER A 125 -3.52 -1.81 -19.60
N ASP A 126 -3.40 -0.52 -19.96
CA ASP A 126 -4.44 0.25 -20.66
C ASP A 126 -4.49 -0.18 -22.14
N VAL A 127 -5.22 -1.26 -22.43
CA VAL A 127 -5.18 -1.90 -23.75
C VAL A 127 -5.87 -1.03 -24.80
N ASN A 128 -6.93 -0.32 -24.39
CA ASN A 128 -7.70 0.52 -25.29
C ASN A 128 -7.13 1.96 -25.42
N ASN A 129 -6.13 2.32 -24.59
CA ASN A 129 -5.46 3.61 -24.53
C ASN A 129 -6.44 4.77 -24.28
N ASP A 130 -7.48 4.55 -23.48
CA ASP A 130 -8.46 5.58 -23.11
C ASP A 130 -8.02 6.41 -21.88
N GLY A 131 -6.86 6.07 -21.31
CA GLY A 131 -6.26 6.72 -20.14
C GLY A 131 -6.83 6.19 -18.82
N LYS A 132 -7.72 5.19 -18.86
CA LYS A 132 -8.32 4.54 -17.71
C LYS A 132 -8.08 3.04 -17.73
N LEU A 133 -8.07 2.44 -16.55
CA LEU A 133 -7.98 1.00 -16.38
C LEU A 133 -9.35 0.50 -15.91
N THR A 134 -9.94 -0.39 -16.70
CA THR A 134 -11.00 -1.27 -16.21
C THR A 134 -10.44 -2.21 -15.13
N GLU A 135 -11.31 -2.87 -14.36
CA GLU A 135 -10.87 -3.87 -13.37
C GLU A 135 -10.01 -4.99 -14.00
N GLU A 136 -10.39 -5.46 -15.19
CA GLU A 136 -9.62 -6.48 -15.93
C GLU A 136 -8.23 -5.97 -16.31
N GLU A 137 -8.13 -4.73 -16.79
CA GLU A 137 -6.85 -4.09 -17.14
C GLU A 137 -6.00 -3.85 -15.89
N TYR A 138 -6.61 -3.40 -14.79
CA TYR A 138 -5.91 -3.17 -13.53
C TYR A 138 -5.31 -4.45 -12.94
N LEU A 139 -5.98 -5.61 -13.08
CA LEU A 139 -5.44 -6.91 -12.68
C LEU A 139 -4.17 -7.30 -13.46
N ASN A 140 -3.97 -6.78 -14.66
CA ASN A 140 -2.75 -6.99 -15.43
C ASN A 140 -1.58 -6.15 -14.92
N THR A 141 -1.81 -5.15 -14.07
CA THR A 141 -0.75 -4.32 -13.49
C THR A 141 0.04 -5.09 -12.44
N LYS A 142 1.30 -4.70 -12.24
CA LYS A 142 2.17 -5.20 -11.16
C LYS A 142 2.09 -4.30 -9.92
N ASN A 143 0.87 -3.89 -9.56
CA ASN A 143 0.60 -2.98 -8.44
C ASN A 143 0.37 -3.67 -7.09
N ASN A 144 1.02 -4.82 -6.86
CA ASN A 144 0.88 -5.55 -5.62
C ASN A 144 2.23 -6.04 -5.10
N PHE A 145 2.23 -6.53 -3.86
CA PHE A 145 3.39 -7.12 -3.19
C PHE A 145 2.95 -8.28 -2.29
N GLY A 146 3.89 -9.16 -2.00
CA GLY A 146 3.73 -10.26 -1.05
C GLY A 146 4.43 -9.95 0.27
N ILE A 147 3.74 -10.26 1.37
CA ILE A 147 4.30 -10.21 2.73
C ILE A 147 4.45 -11.61 3.32
N GLU A 148 5.47 -11.78 4.13
CA GLU A 148 5.59 -12.91 5.04
C GLU A 148 5.54 -12.37 6.47
N GLY A 149 4.89 -13.12 7.35
CA GLY A 149 4.68 -12.73 8.75
C GLY A 149 5.17 -13.82 9.69
N ILE A 150 5.86 -13.43 10.75
CA ILE A 150 6.21 -14.31 11.87
C ILE A 150 5.56 -13.75 13.14
N ASP A 151 4.64 -14.52 13.70
CA ASP A 151 4.02 -14.24 14.99
C ASP A 151 4.75 -14.97 16.12
N THR A 152 5.01 -14.25 17.21
CA THR A 152 5.64 -14.80 18.41
C THR A 152 4.88 -14.42 19.67
N PHE A 153 4.81 -15.37 20.61
CA PHE A 153 4.18 -15.17 21.91
C PHE A 153 5.23 -14.97 23.00
N SER A 154 5.02 -13.95 23.83
CA SER A 154 5.87 -13.67 24.98
C SER A 154 5.08 -13.17 26.18
N LYS A 155 5.75 -13.03 27.33
CA LYS A 155 5.19 -12.42 28.55
C LYS A 155 4.63 -11.02 28.36
N LYS A 156 5.06 -10.31 27.32
CA LYS A 156 4.59 -8.96 27.01
C LYS A 156 3.37 -8.96 26.08
N GLY A 157 3.01 -10.11 25.52
CA GLY A 157 1.92 -10.30 24.56
C GLY A 157 2.42 -10.87 23.23
N ILE A 158 1.63 -10.61 22.19
CA ILE A 158 1.94 -11.00 20.80
C ILE A 158 2.88 -9.97 20.18
N SER A 159 3.94 -10.47 19.55
CA SER A 159 4.84 -9.71 18.69
C SER A 159 4.76 -10.26 17.27
N THR A 160 4.55 -9.39 16.29
CA THR A 160 4.48 -9.75 14.89
C THR A 160 5.57 -9.01 14.12
N HIS A 161 6.33 -9.76 13.31
CA HIS A 161 7.23 -9.18 12.32
C HIS A 161 6.71 -9.50 10.93
N GLU A 162 6.45 -8.48 10.13
CA GLU A 162 6.08 -8.63 8.72
C GLU A 162 7.16 -8.03 7.81
N SER A 163 7.49 -8.74 6.74
CA SER A 163 8.47 -8.31 5.75
C SER A 163 7.96 -8.52 4.33
N VAL A 164 8.30 -7.59 3.44
CA VAL A 164 8.06 -7.75 2.00
C VAL A 164 8.99 -8.84 1.45
N TYR A 165 8.44 -9.96 0.99
CA TYR A 165 9.24 -11.03 0.34
C TYR A 165 9.23 -10.91 -1.19
N SER A 166 8.22 -10.23 -1.76
CA SER A 166 8.10 -10.03 -3.20
C SER A 166 7.43 -8.69 -3.49
N ALA A 167 7.98 -7.93 -4.42
CA ALA A 167 7.41 -6.68 -4.91
C ALA A 167 7.06 -6.80 -6.39
N TYR A 168 6.19 -5.92 -6.89
CA TYR A 168 5.78 -5.87 -8.30
C TYR A 168 5.13 -7.17 -8.79
N VAL A 169 4.17 -7.69 -8.00
CA VAL A 169 3.40 -8.87 -8.39
C VAL A 169 2.04 -8.45 -8.94
N GLN A 170 1.51 -9.24 -9.85
CA GLN A 170 0.11 -9.14 -10.28
C GLN A 170 -0.79 -9.76 -9.21
N SER A 171 -1.98 -9.21 -9.05
CA SER A 171 -3.02 -9.84 -8.24
C SER A 171 -3.82 -10.82 -9.07
N LYS A 172 -4.40 -11.84 -8.43
CA LYS A 172 -5.33 -12.79 -9.09
C LYS A 172 -6.76 -12.26 -9.16
N ASP A 173 -7.12 -11.40 -8.21
CA ASP A 173 -8.41 -10.76 -8.06
C ASP A 173 -8.23 -9.43 -7.30
N ILE A 174 -9.25 -8.58 -7.34
CA ILE A 174 -9.16 -7.23 -6.78
C ILE A 174 -9.12 -7.22 -5.25
N ASP A 175 -9.73 -8.24 -4.63
CA ASP A 175 -9.81 -8.37 -3.17
C ASP A 175 -8.46 -8.80 -2.55
N SER A 176 -7.55 -9.34 -3.37
CA SER A 176 -6.20 -9.78 -2.96
C SER A 176 -5.13 -8.69 -3.06
N PHE A 177 -5.48 -7.44 -3.34
CA PHE A 177 -4.52 -6.34 -3.33
C PHE A 177 -4.10 -5.94 -1.91
N MET A 178 -2.81 -6.09 -1.61
CA MET A 178 -2.25 -5.73 -0.30
C MET A 178 -1.92 -4.23 -0.23
N TYR A 179 -1.58 -3.63 -1.36
CA TYR A 179 -1.20 -2.22 -1.42
C TYR A 179 -2.38 -1.29 -1.15
N ARG A 180 -3.60 -1.69 -1.56
CA ARG A 180 -4.81 -0.91 -1.38
C ARG A 180 -6.05 -1.75 -1.11
N THR A 181 -6.96 -1.22 -0.31
CA THR A 181 -8.31 -1.76 -0.10
C THR A 181 -9.29 -1.03 -1.02
N GLY A 182 -9.73 -1.68 -2.10
CA GLY A 182 -10.76 -1.20 -3.01
C GLY A 182 -10.27 -0.66 -4.35
N THR A 183 -11.23 -0.37 -5.25
CA THR A 183 -11.07 -0.12 -6.69
C THR A 183 -10.97 1.34 -7.11
N GLU A 184 -10.55 2.26 -6.24
CA GLU A 184 -10.66 3.70 -6.54
C GLU A 184 -9.61 4.23 -7.54
N VAL A 185 -8.60 3.45 -7.93
CA VAL A 185 -7.61 3.85 -8.94
C VAL A 185 -8.07 3.36 -10.30
N ASN A 186 -8.51 4.29 -11.15
CA ASN A 186 -8.94 3.99 -12.50
C ASN A 186 -7.99 4.59 -13.54
N SER A 187 -6.87 5.19 -13.16
CA SER A 187 -5.95 5.85 -14.09
C SER A 187 -4.53 5.93 -13.52
N LEU A 188 -3.58 6.28 -14.40
CA LEU A 188 -2.21 6.58 -14.00
C LEU A 188 -2.15 7.82 -13.11
N ASP A 189 -3.01 8.82 -13.33
CA ASP A 189 -3.12 10.02 -12.51
C ASP A 189 -3.46 9.69 -11.05
N ASP A 190 -4.50 8.89 -10.85
CA ASP A 190 -4.97 8.48 -9.51
C ASP A 190 -3.85 7.74 -8.76
N GLU A 191 -3.17 6.86 -9.50
CA GLU A 191 -2.09 6.07 -8.96
C GLU A 191 -0.87 6.90 -8.57
N LEU A 192 -0.49 7.87 -9.42
CA LEU A 192 0.60 8.78 -9.14
C LEU A 192 0.27 9.68 -7.95
N ASN A 193 -0.95 10.24 -7.89
CA ASN A 193 -1.41 11.02 -6.75
C ASN A 193 -1.27 10.25 -5.44
N TYR A 194 -1.76 9.01 -5.42
CA TYR A 194 -1.66 8.23 -4.19
C TYR A 194 -0.22 7.83 -3.87
N THR A 195 0.58 7.41 -4.85
CA THR A 195 1.98 7.02 -4.61
C THR A 195 2.77 8.20 -4.02
N LEU A 196 2.63 9.39 -4.59
CA LEU A 196 3.23 10.62 -4.04
C LEU A 196 2.68 10.97 -2.65
N ASN A 197 1.44 10.58 -2.35
CA ASN A 197 0.86 10.81 -1.04
C ASN A 197 1.34 9.81 0.03
N ILE A 198 1.62 8.57 -0.35
CA ILE A 198 2.14 7.53 0.53
C ILE A 198 3.63 7.67 0.78
N ASP A 199 4.43 8.10 -0.20
CA ASP A 199 5.83 8.48 0.00
C ASP A 199 5.87 9.72 0.90
N LYS A 200 5.97 9.51 2.22
CA LYS A 200 5.77 10.57 3.21
C LYS A 200 7.04 11.36 3.44
N ASP A 201 8.19 10.71 3.29
CA ASP A 201 9.50 11.31 3.50
C ASP A 201 10.20 11.74 2.20
N PHE A 202 9.58 11.50 1.05
CA PHE A 202 10.06 11.87 -0.28
C PHE A 202 11.41 11.22 -0.62
N ASP A 203 11.67 10.01 -0.11
CA ASP A 203 12.93 9.29 -0.33
C ASP A 203 12.95 8.44 -1.62
N GLY A 204 11.82 8.39 -2.34
CA GLY A 204 11.67 7.64 -3.58
C GLY A 204 11.47 6.15 -3.35
N LYS A 205 11.07 5.74 -2.14
CA LYS A 205 10.69 4.37 -1.79
C LYS A 205 9.38 4.40 -1.02
N ILE A 206 8.56 3.38 -1.25
CA ILE A 206 7.45 3.07 -0.37
C ILE A 206 7.87 1.93 0.54
N SER A 207 8.02 2.20 1.82
CA SER A 207 8.20 1.15 2.83
C SER A 207 6.88 0.40 3.12
N LEU A 208 6.97 -0.80 3.68
CA LEU A 208 5.79 -1.52 4.18
C LEU A 208 5.03 -0.71 5.25
N GLU A 209 5.76 0.07 6.04
CA GLU A 209 5.15 0.93 7.06
C GLU A 209 4.31 2.06 6.44
N GLU A 210 4.81 2.69 5.38
CA GLU A 210 4.10 3.75 4.67
C GLU A 210 2.87 3.21 3.94
N SER A 211 2.99 2.07 3.26
CA SER A 211 1.85 1.45 2.59
C SER A 211 0.72 1.14 3.57
N TYR A 212 1.03 0.67 4.78
CA TYR A 212 0.00 0.38 5.79
C TYR A 212 -0.68 1.64 6.32
N LYS A 213 0.10 2.71 6.52
CA LYS A 213 -0.42 4.02 6.94
C LYS A 213 -1.21 4.75 5.85
N GLY A 214 -1.25 4.24 4.63
CA GLY A 214 -2.00 4.80 3.52
C GLY A 214 -3.52 4.74 3.72
N GLU A 215 -4.00 3.65 4.32
CA GLU A 215 -5.45 3.31 4.34
C GLU A 215 -5.99 2.95 5.72
N GLY A 216 -5.14 2.93 6.73
CA GLY A 216 -5.54 2.59 8.09
C GLY A 216 -4.39 2.71 9.07
N THR A 217 -4.59 2.16 10.25
CA THR A 217 -3.49 2.02 11.20
C THR A 217 -2.70 0.74 10.91
N ILE A 218 -1.41 0.76 11.22
CA ILE A 218 -0.54 -0.43 11.14
C ILE A 218 -1.14 -1.58 11.94
N GLU A 219 -1.64 -1.32 13.15
CA GLU A 219 -2.20 -2.35 14.01
C GLU A 219 -3.45 -3.01 13.40
N GLU A 220 -4.31 -2.25 12.71
CA GLU A 220 -5.47 -2.81 12.00
C GLU A 220 -5.06 -3.68 10.82
N LYS A 221 -4.13 -3.21 9.99
CA LYS A 221 -3.62 -3.98 8.83
C LYS A 221 -3.01 -5.31 9.27
N VAL A 222 -2.10 -5.28 10.25
CA VAL A 222 -1.46 -6.49 10.80
C VAL A 222 -2.51 -7.46 11.39
N LYS A 223 -3.49 -6.95 12.15
CA LYS A 223 -4.57 -7.81 12.69
C LYS A 223 -5.39 -8.46 11.59
N ASN A 224 -5.68 -7.74 10.50
CA ASN A 224 -6.41 -8.30 9.36
C ASN A 224 -5.58 -9.37 8.65
N ASN A 225 -4.29 -9.13 8.40
CA ASN A 225 -3.39 -10.13 7.81
C ASN A 225 -3.35 -11.42 8.63
N ILE A 226 -3.17 -11.29 9.95
CA ILE A 226 -3.19 -12.42 10.90
C ILE A 226 -4.54 -13.15 10.79
N LYS A 227 -5.65 -12.41 10.86
CA LYS A 227 -7.01 -12.99 10.77
C LYS A 227 -7.20 -13.75 9.46
N GLU A 228 -6.82 -13.18 8.33
CA GLU A 228 -6.94 -13.80 7.01
C GLU A 228 -6.07 -15.06 6.89
N TYR A 229 -4.80 -14.99 7.32
CA TYR A 229 -3.88 -16.11 7.27
C TYR A 229 -4.40 -17.33 8.05
N TYR A 230 -4.84 -17.12 9.29
CA TYR A 230 -5.34 -18.19 10.15
C TYR A 230 -6.77 -18.63 9.82
N SER A 231 -7.55 -17.81 9.10
CA SER A 231 -8.88 -18.19 8.60
C SER A 231 -8.85 -18.94 7.27
N ASN A 232 -7.70 -18.98 6.59
CA ASN A 232 -7.52 -19.72 5.35
C ASN A 232 -7.60 -21.24 5.61
N PRO A 233 -8.54 -21.97 4.94
CA PRO A 233 -8.72 -23.41 5.14
C PRO A 233 -7.45 -24.24 4.95
N GLU A 234 -6.55 -23.86 4.05
CA GLU A 234 -5.31 -24.59 3.81
C GLU A 234 -4.36 -24.51 5.01
N ASN A 235 -4.26 -23.35 5.64
CA ASN A 235 -3.42 -23.14 6.83
C ASN A 235 -4.04 -23.81 8.07
N MET A 236 -5.37 -23.87 8.14
CA MET A 236 -6.07 -24.67 9.15
C MET A 236 -5.76 -26.17 9.01
N ILE A 237 -5.71 -26.70 7.79
CA ILE A 237 -5.39 -28.12 7.51
C ILE A 237 -3.93 -28.44 7.83
N LYS A 238 -3.00 -27.50 7.59
CA LYS A 238 -1.58 -27.63 7.97
C LYS A 238 -1.35 -27.61 9.49
N GLY A 239 -2.38 -27.31 10.28
CA GLY A 239 -2.30 -27.25 11.73
C GLY A 239 -1.67 -25.96 12.25
N GLU A 240 -1.43 -24.96 11.42
CA GLU A 240 -0.84 -23.66 11.82
C GLU A 240 -1.69 -22.98 12.89
N LEU A 241 -3.02 -22.99 12.69
CA LEU A 241 -3.96 -22.50 13.69
C LEU A 241 -3.87 -23.28 15.02
N SER A 242 -3.72 -24.61 14.95
CA SER A 242 -3.57 -25.46 16.13
C SER A 242 -2.24 -25.21 16.86
N ASN A 243 -1.15 -25.02 16.11
CA ASN A 243 0.17 -24.68 16.66
C ASN A 243 0.15 -23.30 17.31
N PHE A 244 -0.43 -22.30 16.63
CA PHE A 244 -0.66 -20.96 17.18
C PHE A 244 -1.48 -21.00 18.49
N PHE A 245 -2.54 -21.81 18.53
CA PHE A 245 -3.32 -22.00 19.76
C PHE A 245 -2.54 -22.72 20.85
N ASN A 246 -1.80 -23.78 20.52
CA ASN A 246 -0.98 -24.52 21.47
C ASN A 246 0.13 -23.64 22.05
N ASP A 247 0.77 -22.80 21.24
CA ASP A 247 1.80 -21.87 21.69
C ASP A 247 1.20 -20.80 22.59
N ALA A 248 0.03 -20.25 22.24
CA ALA A 248 -0.70 -19.32 23.11
C ALA A 248 -1.09 -19.97 24.45
N ILE A 249 -1.63 -21.19 24.43
CA ILE A 249 -2.03 -21.93 25.64
C ILE A 249 -0.82 -22.32 26.49
N ASN A 250 0.23 -22.87 25.88
CA ASN A 250 1.46 -23.26 26.59
C ASN A 250 2.12 -22.05 27.22
N PHE A 251 2.15 -20.92 26.52
CA PHE A 251 2.64 -19.65 27.06
C PHE A 251 1.80 -19.17 28.26
N LEU A 252 0.47 -19.27 28.20
CA LEU A 252 -0.43 -18.96 29.32
C LEU A 252 -0.18 -19.86 30.52
N ILE A 253 -0.04 -21.16 30.29
CA ILE A 253 0.30 -22.14 31.33
C ILE A 253 1.65 -21.77 31.94
N ASP A 254 2.71 -21.58 31.14
CA ASP A 254 4.04 -21.19 31.60
C ASP A 254 4.05 -19.90 32.43
N THR A 255 3.21 -18.93 32.06
CA THR A 255 3.08 -17.65 32.78
C THR A 255 2.38 -17.85 34.12
N LEU A 256 1.25 -18.54 34.12
CA LEU A 256 0.54 -18.93 35.35
C LEU A 256 1.44 -19.80 36.24
N GLU A 257 2.30 -20.63 35.65
CA GLU A 257 3.19 -21.52 36.37
C GLU A 257 4.40 -20.83 37.00
N LYS A 258 4.91 -19.78 36.34
CA LYS A 258 6.04 -18.98 36.85
C LYS A 258 5.59 -17.89 37.83
N GLU A 259 4.32 -17.50 37.82
CA GLU A 259 3.72 -16.50 38.72
C GLU A 259 2.92 -17.10 39.89
N LYS A 260 2.99 -18.42 40.09
CA LYS A 260 2.19 -19.17 41.07
C LYS A 260 2.20 -18.51 42.46
N LYS A 261 0.99 -18.21 42.94
CA LYS A 261 0.65 -18.32 44.36
C LYS A 261 -0.11 -19.63 44.52
N TYR A 262 0.18 -20.36 45.58
CA TYR A 262 -0.53 -21.59 45.89
C TYR A 262 -1.56 -21.30 46.96
N ASP A 263 -2.79 -21.78 46.75
CA ASP A 263 -3.75 -21.82 47.83
C ASP A 263 -3.24 -22.77 48.94
N LYS A 264 -3.89 -22.70 50.09
CA LYS A 264 -3.61 -23.53 51.27
C LYS A 264 -3.75 -25.05 51.04
N ASN A 265 -4.30 -25.46 49.90
CA ASN A 265 -4.45 -26.85 49.49
C ASN A 265 -3.42 -27.26 48.40
N GLY A 266 -2.52 -26.36 48.00
CA GLY A 266 -1.50 -26.61 46.99
C GLY A 266 -2.01 -26.47 45.55
N ASN A 267 -3.20 -25.90 45.32
CA ASN A 267 -3.66 -25.56 43.98
C ASN A 267 -3.12 -24.20 43.53
N ILE A 268 -2.98 -24.00 42.22
CA ILE A 268 -2.61 -22.70 41.65
C ILE A 268 -3.76 -21.70 41.93
N GLU A 269 -3.48 -20.66 42.69
CA GLU A 269 -4.39 -19.54 42.92
C GLU A 269 -4.25 -18.55 41.77
N ILE A 270 -5.22 -18.55 40.86
CA ILE A 270 -5.31 -17.57 39.77
C ILE A 270 -6.20 -16.42 40.27
N ASP A 271 -5.64 -15.23 40.47
CA ASP A 271 -6.45 -14.04 40.76
C ASP A 271 -7.37 -13.78 39.56
N LYS A 272 -8.67 -13.66 39.82
CA LYS A 272 -9.68 -13.35 38.81
C LYS A 272 -9.30 -12.13 37.96
N LYS A 273 -8.65 -11.11 38.54
CA LYS A 273 -8.15 -9.95 37.79
C LYS A 273 -6.99 -10.30 36.86
N GLN A 274 -6.07 -11.16 37.29
CA GLN A 274 -4.98 -11.64 36.43
C GLN A 274 -5.54 -12.45 35.26
N TRP A 275 -6.56 -13.28 35.51
CA TRP A 275 -7.26 -14.02 34.46
C TRP A 275 -7.99 -13.08 33.48
N GLU A 276 -8.68 -12.06 33.97
CA GLU A 276 -9.37 -11.07 33.12
C GLU A 276 -8.37 -10.24 32.28
N GLU A 277 -7.20 -9.87 32.82
CA GLU A 277 -6.14 -9.19 32.05
C GLU A 277 -5.53 -10.10 30.97
N ILE A 278 -5.28 -11.37 31.31
CA ILE A 278 -4.86 -12.39 30.37
C ILE A 278 -5.89 -12.52 29.24
N GLN A 279 -7.17 -12.67 29.56
CA GLN A 279 -8.23 -12.78 28.57
C GLN A 279 -8.33 -11.52 27.72
N LYS A 280 -8.26 -10.31 28.30
CA LYS A 280 -8.31 -9.05 27.55
C LYS A 280 -7.14 -8.89 26.58
N ARG A 281 -5.94 -9.31 26.97
CA ARG A 281 -4.74 -9.26 26.10
C ARG A 281 -4.79 -10.26 24.94
N HIS A 282 -5.51 -11.38 25.09
CA HIS A 282 -5.49 -12.49 24.14
C HIS A 282 -6.83 -12.72 23.37
N ASN A 283 -7.96 -12.18 23.86
CA ASN A 283 -9.26 -12.24 23.17
C ASN A 283 -9.30 -11.43 21.86
N ILE A 284 -8.34 -10.52 21.63
CA ILE A 284 -8.33 -9.67 20.42
C ILE A 284 -8.17 -10.47 19.12
N LEU A 285 -7.59 -11.69 19.17
CA LEU A 285 -7.43 -12.55 17.98
C LEU A 285 -8.14 -13.91 18.10
N ILE A 286 -8.42 -14.35 19.33
CA ILE A 286 -8.94 -15.68 19.61
C ILE A 286 -10.46 -15.76 19.39
N THR A 287 -11.23 -14.68 19.61
CA THR A 287 -12.70 -14.84 19.75
C THR A 287 -13.48 -14.76 18.44
N GLU A 288 -13.09 -13.97 17.45
CA GLU A 288 -13.88 -13.83 16.21
C GLU A 288 -13.68 -14.97 15.22
N SER A 289 -12.44 -15.41 14.99
CA SER A 289 -12.10 -16.54 14.12
C SER A 289 -12.61 -17.87 14.70
N LEU A 290 -12.47 -18.08 16.02
CA LEU A 290 -13.05 -19.24 16.70
C LEU A 290 -14.57 -19.23 16.66
N LYS A 291 -15.23 -18.08 16.85
CA LYS A 291 -16.69 -18.01 16.79
C LYS A 291 -17.20 -18.44 15.42
N GLN A 292 -16.55 -18.00 14.33
CA GLN A 292 -16.92 -18.40 12.98
C GLN A 292 -16.62 -19.87 12.65
N ASP A 293 -15.54 -20.46 13.19
CA ASP A 293 -15.24 -21.89 13.00
C ASP A 293 -16.16 -22.79 13.85
N PHE A 294 -16.50 -22.36 15.07
CA PHE A 294 -17.51 -23.04 15.89
C PHE A 294 -18.91 -22.98 15.28
N GLU A 295 -19.31 -21.83 14.72
CA GLU A 295 -20.60 -21.67 14.04
C GLU A 295 -20.65 -22.52 12.75
N ARG A 296 -19.60 -22.52 11.92
CA ARG A 296 -19.53 -23.38 10.71
C ARG A 296 -19.52 -24.89 11.02
N LYS A 297 -18.82 -25.31 12.08
CA LYS A 297 -18.82 -26.73 12.51
C LYS A 297 -20.17 -27.13 13.09
N ARG A 298 -20.89 -26.21 13.73
CA ARG A 298 -22.25 -26.44 14.22
C ARG A 298 -23.25 -26.59 13.08
N GLU A 299 -23.21 -25.73 12.06
CA GLU A 299 -24.09 -25.84 10.88
C GLU A 299 -23.89 -27.16 10.12
N LYS A 300 -22.63 -27.59 9.93
CA LYS A 300 -22.34 -28.89 9.29
C LYS A 300 -22.83 -30.10 10.08
N ILE A 301 -22.95 -29.99 11.40
CA ILE A 301 -23.53 -31.05 12.24
C ILE A 301 -25.06 -31.02 12.10
N GLU A 302 -25.67 -29.85 12.09
CA GLU A 302 -27.13 -29.71 11.92
C GLU A 302 -27.62 -30.21 10.54
N ASP A 303 -26.85 -30.03 9.46
CA ASP A 303 -27.15 -30.57 8.11
C ASP A 303 -26.98 -32.10 7.98
N ILE A 304 -26.17 -32.74 8.84
CA ILE A 304 -25.99 -34.21 8.84
C ILE A 304 -27.14 -34.90 9.61
N TYR A 305 -27.87 -34.15 10.43
CA TYR A 305 -28.95 -34.64 11.28
C TYR A 305 -30.35 -34.10 10.91
N ALA A 306 -30.47 -33.37 9.80
CA ALA A 306 -31.74 -32.96 9.17
C ALA A 306 -32.14 -33.92 8.04
#